data_AF-D1A573-F1
#
_entry.id   AF-D1A573-F1
#
_cell.length_a   1.000
_cell.length_b   1.000
_cell.length_c   1.000
_cell.angle_alpha   90.00
_cell.angle_beta   90.00
_cell.angle_gamma   90.00
#
_symmetry.space_group_name_H-M   'P 1'
#
loop_
_entity.id
_entity.type
_entity.pdbx_description
1 polymer ?
#
loop_
_entity_poly.entity_id
_entity_poly.type
_entity_poly.pdbx_seq_one_letter_code
_entity_poly.pdbx_strand_id
1 'polypeptide(L)'
;MPETNVWSLPMSPTGEVTTLHPGHPARPAARPRPAPVSSPSSRPSSSCSSRRSVLVLVGPVVEWDGIRGLHLASCRRCAETFTTTSATQAYGWADAHECDRELAALLAKVCGERAA
;
A
#
# COMPACT_ATOMS: atom_id res chain seq x y z
N MET A 1 56.20 -21.64 -2.83
CA MET A 1 55.51 -22.38 -1.74
C MET A 1 54.04 -22.43 -2.11
N PRO A 2 53.42 -23.62 -2.17
CA PRO A 2 52.09 -23.87 -2.71
C PRO A 2 50.97 -23.51 -1.71
N GLU A 3 49.82 -23.18 -2.29
CA GLU A 3 48.46 -23.66 -2.00
C GLU A 3 48.07 -24.00 -0.55
N THR A 4 46.97 -23.41 -0.06
CA THR A 4 45.70 -24.15 0.09
C THR A 4 44.53 -23.26 0.55
N ASN A 5 43.42 -23.50 -0.14
CA ASN A 5 42.01 -23.23 0.15
C ASN A 5 41.57 -23.05 1.61
N VAL A 6 40.67 -22.09 1.83
CA VAL A 6 39.41 -22.36 2.57
C VAL A 6 38.26 -21.62 1.86
N TRP A 7 37.70 -22.26 0.84
CA TRP A 7 36.32 -22.00 0.44
C TRP A 7 35.40 -22.64 1.49
N SER A 8 34.82 -21.83 2.37
CA SER A 8 33.67 -22.25 3.19
C SER A 8 32.40 -21.71 2.53
N LEU A 9 31.76 -22.59 1.75
CA LEU A 9 30.39 -22.48 1.26
C LEU A 9 29.40 -22.77 2.43
N PRO A 10 28.08 -22.83 2.18
CA PRO A 10 27.10 -21.80 2.50
C PRO A 10 26.23 -22.18 3.71
N MET A 11 25.72 -21.20 4.46
CA MET A 11 24.63 -21.47 5.39
C MET A 11 23.33 -21.57 4.58
N SER A 12 22.82 -22.79 4.45
CA SER A 12 21.49 -23.07 3.90
C SER A 12 20.40 -22.38 4.74
N PRO A 13 19.41 -21.74 4.11
CA PRO A 13 18.23 -21.27 4.82
C PRO A 13 17.35 -22.47 5.18
N THR A 14 17.19 -22.73 6.48
CA THR A 14 16.19 -23.66 6.99
C THR A 14 14.80 -23.10 6.67
N GLY A 15 14.17 -23.68 5.65
CA GLY A 15 12.78 -23.39 5.34
C GLY A 15 11.86 -23.97 6.41
N GLU A 16 10.99 -23.12 6.96
CA GLU A 16 9.70 -23.54 7.47
C GLU A 16 8.63 -22.66 6.81
N VAL A 17 7.97 -23.22 5.80
CA VAL A 17 6.72 -22.70 5.25
C VAL A 17 5.60 -23.25 6.12
N THR A 18 5.18 -22.48 7.11
CA THR A 18 3.93 -22.75 7.84
C THR A 18 2.77 -22.17 7.04
N THR A 19 2.18 -22.98 6.18
CA THR A 19 0.92 -22.67 5.50
C THR A 19 -0.23 -22.68 6.53
N LEU A 20 -0.64 -21.49 7.00
CA LEU A 20 -1.86 -21.36 7.78
C LEU A 20 -3.06 -21.31 6.83
N HIS A 21 -3.90 -22.35 6.92
CA HIS A 21 -5.14 -22.49 6.18
C HIS A 21 -6.15 -21.38 6.57
N PRO A 22 -6.77 -20.68 5.60
CA PRO A 22 -7.90 -19.80 5.87
C PRO A 22 -9.11 -20.62 6.35
N GLY A 23 -9.51 -20.42 7.60
CA GLY A 23 -10.76 -20.93 8.14
C GLY A 23 -11.95 -20.38 7.34
N HIS A 24 -12.76 -21.29 6.81
CA HIS A 24 -14.00 -20.99 6.11
C HIS A 24 -14.97 -20.18 6.99
N PRO A 25 -15.51 -19.04 6.53
CA PRO A 25 -16.58 -18.36 7.22
C PRO A 25 -17.87 -19.18 7.15
N ALA A 26 -18.49 -19.39 8.31
CA ALA A 26 -19.79 -20.02 8.45
C ALA A 26 -20.86 -19.25 7.67
N ARG A 27 -21.58 -19.99 6.82
CA ARG A 27 -22.71 -19.56 6.00
C ARG A 27 -23.86 -19.03 6.87
N PRO A 28 -24.31 -17.78 6.70
CA PRO A 28 -25.54 -17.31 7.35
C PRO A 28 -26.77 -18.01 6.76
N ALA A 29 -27.67 -18.42 7.65
CA ALA A 29 -28.93 -19.08 7.34
C ALA A 29 -29.89 -18.15 6.57
N ALA A 30 -30.65 -18.74 5.64
CA ALA A 30 -31.65 -18.06 4.84
C ALA A 30 -33.00 -17.94 5.57
N ARG A 31 -33.56 -16.73 5.65
CA ARG A 31 -35.01 -16.34 5.58
C ARG A 31 -35.22 -14.90 6.13
N PRO A 32 -36.36 -14.22 5.91
CA PRO A 32 -37.42 -14.35 4.89
C PRO A 32 -37.69 -13.00 4.14
N ARG A 33 -38.53 -13.06 3.11
CA ARG A 33 -38.88 -11.97 2.18
C ARG A 33 -40.09 -11.15 2.67
N PRO A 34 -40.04 -9.81 2.67
CA PRO A 34 -41.25 -8.96 2.69
C PRO A 34 -41.66 -8.49 1.28
N ALA A 35 -42.97 -8.32 1.09
CA ALA A 35 -43.68 -8.01 -0.16
C ALA A 35 -43.61 -6.51 -0.57
N PRO A 36 -44.04 -6.12 -1.79
CA PRO A 36 -43.82 -4.78 -2.33
C PRO A 36 -44.85 -3.77 -1.83
N VAL A 37 -44.37 -2.58 -1.46
CA VAL A 37 -45.19 -1.38 -1.23
C VAL A 37 -44.65 -0.23 -2.09
N SER A 38 -45.56 0.43 -2.80
CA SER A 38 -45.26 1.46 -3.81
C SER A 38 -45.18 2.88 -3.21
N SER A 39 -44.11 3.61 -3.57
CA SER A 39 -43.99 5.07 -3.87
C SER A 39 -44.31 6.11 -2.76
N PRO A 40 -43.62 7.29 -2.69
CA PRO A 40 -43.31 8.17 -3.83
C PRO A 40 -41.93 8.87 -3.85
N SER A 41 -41.66 9.48 -5.01
CA SER A 41 -40.71 10.55 -5.36
C SER A 41 -39.77 11.10 -4.27
N SER A 42 -38.47 11.05 -4.56
CA SER A 42 -37.67 12.25 -4.88
C SER A 42 -36.32 11.83 -5.45
N ARG A 43 -36.11 12.15 -6.73
CA ARG A 43 -34.81 12.07 -7.39
C ARG A 43 -33.93 13.22 -6.90
N PRO A 44 -32.77 12.98 -6.29
CA PRO A 44 -31.65 13.89 -6.49
C PRO A 44 -31.07 13.59 -7.87
N SER A 45 -31.48 14.39 -8.86
CA SER A 45 -30.68 14.56 -10.07
C SER A 45 -29.40 15.31 -9.70
N SER A 46 -28.43 14.62 -9.10
CA SER A 46 -27.06 15.12 -9.04
C SER A 46 -26.34 14.65 -10.29
N SER A 47 -26.52 15.42 -11.37
CA SER A 47 -25.52 15.47 -12.44
C SER A 47 -24.25 16.07 -11.83
N CYS A 48 -23.34 15.23 -11.39
CA CYS A 48 -21.97 15.62 -11.15
C CYS A 48 -21.06 14.61 -11.82
N SER A 49 -20.80 14.90 -13.09
CA SER A 49 -19.54 14.63 -13.77
C SER A 49 -18.95 13.24 -13.52
N SER A 50 -19.17 12.35 -14.49
CA SER A 50 -18.23 11.31 -14.89
C SER A 50 -16.89 11.92 -15.36
N ARG A 51 -16.27 12.78 -14.55
CA ARG A 51 -14.83 12.90 -14.55
C ARG A 51 -14.39 11.64 -13.83
N ARG A 52 -13.95 10.64 -14.62
CA ARG A 52 -12.95 9.68 -14.15
C ARG A 52 -11.74 10.52 -13.72
N SER A 53 -11.83 11.14 -12.55
CA SER A 53 -10.64 11.44 -11.79
C SER A 53 -10.09 10.06 -11.51
N VAL A 54 -9.12 9.66 -12.33
CA VAL A 54 -8.20 8.60 -11.99
C VAL A 54 -7.54 9.13 -10.73
N LEU A 55 -8.19 8.90 -9.58
CA LEU A 55 -7.56 9.01 -8.28
C LEU A 55 -6.56 7.87 -8.30
N VAL A 56 -5.42 8.10 -8.95
CA VAL A 56 -4.23 7.34 -8.67
C VAL A 56 -4.10 7.50 -7.17
N LEU A 57 -4.39 6.43 -6.43
CA LEU A 57 -4.20 6.42 -4.99
C LEU A 57 -2.68 6.47 -4.82
N VAL A 58 -2.12 7.68 -4.87
CA VAL A 58 -0.69 7.91 -4.71
C VAL A 58 -0.43 7.75 -3.22
N GLY A 59 -0.31 6.50 -2.77
CA GLY A 59 0.07 6.14 -1.41
C GLY A 59 1.59 6.06 -1.27
N PRO A 60 2.09 5.77 -0.05
CA PRO A 60 3.48 5.45 0.16
C PRO A 60 3.92 4.23 -0.66
N VAL A 61 5.15 4.27 -1.19
CA VAL A 61 5.76 3.21 -1.99
C VAL A 61 7.00 2.70 -1.27
N VAL A 62 7.14 1.38 -1.19
CA VAL A 62 8.31 0.71 -0.61
C VAL A 62 9.12 0.04 -1.72
N GLU A 63 10.39 0.38 -1.83
CA GLU A 63 11.36 -0.16 -2.79
C GLU A 63 12.55 -0.79 -2.03
N TRP A 64 13.19 -1.79 -2.62
CA TRP A 64 14.42 -2.38 -2.09
C TRP A 64 15.63 -1.81 -2.83
N ASP A 65 16.55 -1.19 -2.10
CA ASP A 65 17.84 -0.74 -2.60
C ASP A 65 18.87 -1.86 -2.43
N GLY A 66 19.11 -2.61 -3.51
CA GLY A 66 20.06 -3.71 -3.52
C GLY A 66 21.53 -3.29 -3.43
N ILE A 67 21.87 -2.03 -3.70
CA ILE A 67 23.24 -1.53 -3.59
C ILE A 67 23.56 -1.25 -2.12
N ARG A 68 22.60 -0.69 -1.38
CA ARG A 68 22.76 -0.33 0.03
C ARG A 68 22.26 -1.39 1.00
N GLY A 69 21.51 -2.38 0.53
CA GLY A 69 20.88 -3.39 1.38
C GLY A 69 19.82 -2.82 2.31
N LEU A 70 19.02 -1.85 1.83
CA LEU A 70 18.01 -1.14 2.62
C LEU A 70 16.66 -1.14 1.92
N HIS A 71 15.58 -1.19 2.68
CA HIS A 71 14.24 -0.82 2.23
C HIS A 71 14.09 0.70 2.31
N LEU A 72 13.70 1.31 1.18
CA LEU A 72 13.36 2.71 1.07
C LEU A 72 11.84 2.82 0.92
N ALA A 73 11.19 3.45 1.90
CA ALA A 73 9.81 3.84 1.80
C ALA A 73 9.72 5.34 1.48
N SER A 74 8.85 5.73 0.55
CA SER A 74 8.69 7.13 0.14
C SER A 74 7.22 7.48 -0.10
N CYS A 75 6.81 8.66 0.36
CA CYS A 75 5.48 9.18 0.10
C CYS A 75 5.54 10.27 -0.96
N ARG A 76 4.94 10.04 -2.12
CA ARG A 76 4.94 11.00 -3.23
C ARG A 76 4.05 12.24 -2.99
N ARG A 77 3.22 12.25 -1.93
CA ARG A 77 2.38 13.40 -1.57
C ARG A 77 3.13 14.43 -0.73
N CYS A 78 3.76 13.99 0.37
CA CYS A 78 4.49 14.87 1.27
C CYS A 78 6.02 14.86 1.06
N ALA A 79 6.52 14.03 0.14
CA ALA A 79 7.95 13.81 -0.11
C ALA A 79 8.73 13.26 1.12
N GLU A 80 8.05 12.73 2.13
CA GLU A 80 8.71 12.07 3.25
C GLU A 80 9.32 10.73 2.81
N THR A 81 10.51 10.43 3.33
CA THR A 81 11.23 9.19 3.05
C THR A 81 11.69 8.54 4.35
N PHE A 82 11.69 7.22 4.36
CA PHE A 82 12.12 6.39 5.49
C PHE A 82 12.99 5.25 4.98
N THR A 83 14.14 5.02 5.61
CA THR A 83 15.07 3.94 5.24
C THR A 83 15.34 3.02 6.41
N THR A 84 15.28 1.72 6.18
CA THR A 84 15.54 0.70 7.22
C THR A 84 16.08 -0.58 6.59
N THR A 85 16.80 -1.39 7.36
CA THR A 85 17.22 -2.74 6.93
C THR A 85 16.07 -3.75 7.02
N SER A 86 14.95 -3.41 7.68
CA SER A 86 13.83 -4.32 7.91
C SER A 86 12.64 -4.04 6.99
N ALA A 87 12.25 -5.04 6.19
CA ALA A 87 11.04 -4.98 5.36
C ALA A 87 9.80 -4.64 6.20
N THR A 88 9.63 -5.31 7.34
CA THR A 88 8.48 -5.13 8.24
C THR A 88 8.36 -3.68 8.71
N GLN A 89 9.47 -3.04 9.08
CA GLN A 89 9.44 -1.63 9.49
C GLN A 89 9.10 -0.70 8.32
N ALA A 90 9.60 -0.97 7.10
CA ALA A 90 9.30 -0.15 5.93
C ALA A 90 7.80 -0.23 5.55
N TYR A 91 7.23 -1.43 5.55
CA TYR A 91 5.80 -1.61 5.31
C TYR A 91 4.94 -1.07 6.46
N GLY A 92 5.38 -1.23 7.71
CA GLY A 92 4.71 -0.65 8.88
C GLY A 92 4.68 0.87 8.84
N TRP A 93 5.78 1.51 8.41
CA TRP A 93 5.79 2.94 8.12
C TRP A 93 4.79 3.28 7.01
N ALA A 94 4.77 2.55 5.89
CA ALA A 94 3.86 2.83 4.79
C ALA A 94 2.37 2.72 5.17
N ASP A 95 2.02 1.77 6.06
CA ASP A 95 0.66 1.57 6.56
C ASP A 95 0.24 2.65 7.59
N ALA A 96 1.16 3.01 8.49
CA ALA A 96 0.90 4.02 9.53
C ALA A 96 1.10 5.47 9.05
N HIS A 97 1.69 5.67 7.87
CA HIS A 97 2.03 7.00 7.37
C HIS A 97 0.79 7.76 6.89
N GLU A 98 0.44 8.82 7.63
CA GLU A 98 -0.57 9.80 7.24
C GLU A 98 0.11 11.11 6.84
N CYS A 99 -0.19 11.60 5.63
CA CYS A 99 0.34 12.88 5.20
C CYS A 99 -0.31 14.03 5.96
N ASP A 100 0.51 14.99 6.37
CA ASP A 100 0.01 16.32 6.71
C ASP A 100 -0.67 16.93 5.48
N ARG A 101 -1.95 17.29 5.64
CA ARG A 101 -2.79 17.77 4.53
C ARG A 101 -2.36 19.13 4.02
N GLU A 102 -1.91 20.02 4.90
CA GLU A 102 -1.49 21.37 4.53
C GLU A 102 -0.16 21.33 3.79
N LEU A 103 0.80 20.56 4.30
CA LEU A 103 2.09 20.35 3.64
C LEU A 103 1.92 19.68 2.27
N ALA A 104 1.09 18.64 2.17
CA ALA A 104 0.80 17.98 0.90
C ALA A 104 0.14 18.93 -0.12
N ALA A 105 -0.75 19.83 0.32
CA ALA A 105 -1.37 20.83 -0.55
C ALA A 105 -0.36 21.87 -1.05
N LEU A 106 0.53 22.35 -0.18
CA LEU A 106 1.60 23.27 -0.55
C LEU A 106 2.57 22.65 -1.56
N LEU A 107 2.98 21.40 -1.33
CA LEU A 107 3.86 20.68 -2.24
C LEU A 107 3.18 20.40 -3.59
N ALA A 108 1.90 20.01 -3.59
CA ALA A 108 1.14 19.81 -4.82
C ALA A 108 1.06 21.10 -5.66
N LYS A 109 0.89 22.26 -5.01
CA LYS A 109 0.89 23.56 -5.70
C LYS A 109 2.25 23.82 -6.35
N VAL A 110 3.34 23.74 -5.60
CA VAL A 110 4.69 24.00 -6.10
C VAL A 110 5.10 23.03 -7.21
N CYS A 111 4.75 21.75 -7.09
CA CYS A 111 5.05 20.73 -8.10
C CYS A 111 4.17 20.85 -9.34
N GLY A 112 2.92 21.28 -9.20
CA GLY A 112 1.99 21.49 -10.32
C GLY A 112 2.31 22.75 -11.14
N GLU A 113 2.82 23.80 -10.51
CA GLU A 113 3.25 25.04 -11.17
C GLU A 113 4.52 24.84 -12.03
N ARG A 114 5.27 23.75 -11.83
CA ARG A 114 6.49 23.43 -12.57
C ARG A 114 6.27 22.72 -13.92
N ALA A 115 5.01 22.50 -14.31
CA ALA A 115 4.65 21.97 -15.62
C ALA A 115 4.10 23.10 -16.52
N ALA A 116 4.98 23.99 -16.98
CA ALA A 116 4.68 25.01 -17.99
C ALA A 116 5.92 25.29 -18.86
#